data_AF-A0A7J8EVQ1-F1
#
_entry.id   AF-A0A7J8EVQ1-F1
#
_cell.length_a   1.000
_cell.length_b   1.000
_cell.length_c   1.000
_cell.angle_alpha   90.00
_cell.angle_beta   90.00
_cell.angle_gamma   90.00
#
_symmetry.space_group_name_H-M   'P 1'
#
loop_
_entity.id
_entity.type
_entity.pdbx_description
1 polymer ?
#
loop_
_entity_poly.entity_id
_entity_poly.type
_entity_poly.pdbx_seq_one_letter_code
_entity_poly.pdbx_strand_id
1 'polypeptide(L)'
;MAAAVRVRGWCELPPRSGPGWLLSLSALLSMAARGALATTHWVVTEDGKIQQQVDSPMNLKHPHDLVILMRQETTVNYLKELEKQLVAQKIHIEENEDRDTGLEQRHNKEDPDCIKAKVPLGDLDLYDGTYITLESKDISPEDYIDTESPVPPDPEQPDCTKILELPYSIHAFQHLRGVQERVNLSAPLLPKEDPVFTYLSKRLGRNIDDIGHLIHEGLQKVSHQ
;
A
#
# COMPACT_ATOMS: atom_id res chain seq x y z
N MET A 1 -58.57 -39.83 -13.22
CA MET A 1 -59.32 -39.99 -11.96
C MET A 1 -58.87 -38.90 -11.00
N ALA A 2 -59.75 -38.49 -10.07
CA ALA A 2 -59.66 -37.36 -9.14
C ALA A 2 -60.01 -36.00 -9.81
N ALA A 3 -61.28 -35.57 -9.83
CA ALA A 3 -62.17 -35.14 -8.74
C ALA A 3 -62.24 -33.60 -8.71
N ALA A 4 -63.30 -33.08 -9.33
CA ALA A 4 -63.72 -31.70 -9.22
C ALA A 4 -64.05 -31.38 -7.77
N VAL A 5 -63.36 -30.41 -7.16
CA VAL A 5 -63.74 -29.85 -5.86
C VAL A 5 -64.61 -28.63 -6.12
N ARG A 6 -65.89 -28.83 -5.76
CA ARG A 6 -67.01 -27.91 -5.81
C ARG A 6 -66.76 -26.75 -4.85
N VAL A 7 -66.55 -25.53 -5.35
CA VAL A 7 -66.63 -24.32 -4.52
C VAL A 7 -68.10 -24.05 -4.23
N ARG A 8 -68.56 -24.41 -3.03
CA ARG A 8 -69.82 -23.92 -2.49
C ARG A 8 -69.65 -23.80 -0.97
N GLY A 9 -69.72 -22.57 -0.50
CA GLY A 9 -69.67 -22.23 0.92
C GLY A 9 -69.77 -20.72 1.08
N TRP A 10 -70.97 -20.19 0.86
CA TRP A 10 -71.34 -18.90 1.42
C TRP A 10 -71.14 -19.00 2.93
N CYS A 11 -70.22 -18.19 3.48
CA CYS A 11 -70.16 -17.97 4.92
C CYS A 11 -71.37 -17.11 5.28
N GLU A 12 -72.47 -17.75 5.67
CA GLU A 12 -73.47 -17.08 6.48
C GLU A 12 -72.81 -16.65 7.79
N LEU A 13 -72.70 -15.35 7.99
CA LEU A 13 -72.32 -14.74 9.25
C LEU A 13 -73.44 -15.02 10.27
N PRO A 14 -73.15 -15.67 11.42
CA PRO A 14 -74.16 -15.82 12.45
C PRO A 14 -74.47 -14.44 13.07
N PRO A 15 -75.69 -14.25 13.60
CA PRO A 15 -76.08 -12.99 14.20
C PRO A 15 -75.22 -12.72 15.43
N ARG A 16 -74.76 -11.47 15.52
CA ARG A 16 -73.83 -10.98 16.52
C ARG A 16 -74.54 -10.87 17.87
N SER A 17 -74.05 -11.57 18.90
CA SER A 17 -74.20 -11.11 20.30
C SER A 17 -73.40 -11.99 21.28
N GLY A 18 -72.17 -11.58 21.58
CA GLY A 18 -71.43 -12.12 22.72
C GLY A 18 -70.01 -11.53 22.81
N PRO A 19 -69.54 -11.07 23.98
CA PRO A 19 -68.21 -10.48 24.14
C PRO A 19 -67.08 -11.47 23.77
N GLY A 20 -67.32 -12.78 23.84
CA GLY A 20 -66.36 -13.83 23.48
C GLY A 20 -65.97 -13.88 22.01
N TRP A 21 -66.85 -13.49 21.07
CA TRP A 21 -66.51 -13.51 19.64
C TRP A 21 -65.55 -12.39 19.27
N LEU A 22 -65.74 -11.20 19.87
CA LEU A 22 -64.81 -10.08 19.74
C LEU A 22 -63.44 -10.44 20.33
N LEU A 23 -63.41 -11.13 21.48
CA LEU A 23 -62.18 -11.60 22.10
C LEU A 23 -61.45 -12.63 21.22
N SER A 24 -62.17 -13.57 20.63
CA SER A 24 -61.60 -14.58 19.73
C SER A 24 -61.03 -13.96 18.43
N LEU A 25 -61.77 -13.05 17.79
CA LEU A 25 -61.28 -12.28 16.64
C LEU A 25 -60.06 -11.42 17.00
N SER A 26 -60.07 -10.78 18.17
CA SER A 26 -58.95 -9.96 18.63
C SER A 26 -57.69 -10.78 18.92
N ALA A 27 -57.85 -12.01 19.43
CA ALA A 27 -56.75 -12.93 19.71
C ALA A 27 -56.16 -13.47 18.40
N LEU A 28 -57.00 -13.82 17.42
CA LEU A 28 -56.59 -14.23 16.08
C LEU A 28 -55.85 -13.10 15.34
N LEU A 29 -56.35 -11.87 15.37
CA LEU A 29 -55.64 -10.71 14.82
C LEU A 29 -54.32 -10.45 15.53
N SER A 30 -54.28 -10.55 16.85
CA SER A 30 -53.05 -10.33 17.63
C SER A 30 -51.98 -11.39 17.35
N MET A 31 -52.37 -12.63 17.05
CA MET A 31 -51.45 -13.69 16.65
C MET A 31 -50.96 -13.49 15.21
N ALA A 32 -51.82 -13.04 14.29
CA ALA A 32 -51.43 -12.74 12.92
C ALA A 32 -50.50 -11.50 12.83
N ALA A 33 -50.73 -10.48 13.66
CA ALA A 33 -49.91 -9.26 13.68
C ALA A 33 -48.49 -9.48 14.22
N ARG A 34 -48.27 -10.49 15.07
CA ARG A 34 -46.95 -10.80 15.66
C ARG A 34 -45.92 -11.32 14.64
N GLY A 35 -46.35 -11.71 13.44
CA GLY A 35 -45.46 -12.19 12.37
C GLY A 35 -45.20 -11.19 11.24
N ALA A 36 -45.85 -10.01 11.25
CA ALA A 36 -45.72 -9.03 10.19
C ALA A 36 -44.64 -7.99 10.54
N LEU A 37 -43.38 -8.32 10.28
CA LEU A 37 -42.31 -7.33 10.24
C LEU A 37 -42.41 -6.55 8.92
N ALA A 38 -43.13 -5.44 8.94
CA ALA A 38 -43.10 -4.47 7.86
C ALA A 38 -41.88 -3.56 8.06
N THR A 39 -40.80 -3.79 7.33
CA THR A 39 -39.74 -2.78 7.27
C THR A 39 -40.27 -1.61 6.43
N THR A 40 -40.39 -0.44 7.05
CA THR A 40 -40.81 0.77 6.35
C THR A 40 -39.54 1.44 5.85
N HIS A 41 -39.39 1.54 4.52
CA HIS A 41 -38.27 2.25 3.88
C HIS A 41 -38.25 3.77 4.25
N TRP A 42 -39.36 4.25 4.80
CA TRP A 42 -39.57 5.62 5.21
C TRP A 42 -39.71 5.66 6.74
N VAL A 43 -38.89 6.48 7.38
CA VAL A 43 -38.84 6.64 8.84
C VAL A 43 -39.30 8.05 9.19
N VAL A 44 -40.18 8.16 10.18
CA VAL A 44 -40.59 9.46 10.74
C VAL A 44 -39.53 9.88 11.75
N THR A 45 -38.87 11.01 11.49
CA THR A 45 -37.91 11.62 12.42
C THR A 45 -38.63 12.31 13.58
N GLU A 46 -37.90 12.57 14.67
CA GLU A 46 -38.45 13.20 15.89
C GLU A 46 -39.12 14.56 15.63
N ASP A 47 -38.66 15.28 14.60
CA ASP A 47 -39.24 16.54 14.11
C ASP A 47 -40.55 16.36 13.30
N GLY A 48 -41.07 15.12 13.21
CA GLY A 48 -42.28 14.78 12.45
C GLY A 48 -42.08 14.73 10.93
N LYS A 49 -40.84 14.86 10.44
CA LYS A 49 -40.53 14.74 9.01
C LYS A 49 -40.33 13.29 8.60
N ILE A 50 -40.96 12.89 7.50
CA ILE A 50 -40.74 11.58 6.89
C ILE A 50 -39.43 11.66 6.08
N GLN A 51 -38.45 10.85 6.45
CA GLN A 51 -37.16 10.74 5.76
C GLN A 51 -36.94 9.31 5.27
N GLN A 52 -36.08 9.19 4.26
CA GLN A 52 -35.79 7.93 3.64
C GLN A 52 -34.60 7.24 4.32
N GLN A 53 -34.64 5.92 4.45
CA GLN A 53 -33.50 5.15 4.95
C GLN A 53 -32.33 5.21 3.95
N VAL A 54 -31.14 5.60 4.43
CA VAL A 54 -29.97 5.93 3.60
C VAL A 54 -29.39 4.70 2.88
N ASP A 55 -29.43 3.54 3.53
CA ASP A 55 -28.83 2.28 3.05
C ASP A 55 -29.83 1.35 2.35
N SER A 56 -30.93 1.91 1.84
CA SER A 56 -32.03 1.11 1.32
C SER A 56 -32.14 1.22 -0.21
N PRO A 57 -32.42 0.11 -0.93
CA PRO A 57 -32.33 0.08 -2.39
C PRO A 57 -33.40 0.92 -3.12
N MET A 58 -34.38 1.47 -2.40
CA MET A 58 -35.35 2.41 -2.97
C MET A 58 -34.97 3.88 -2.73
N ASN A 59 -33.77 4.18 -2.19
CA ASN A 59 -33.31 5.53 -1.88
C ASN A 59 -33.41 6.47 -3.10
N LEU A 60 -34.11 7.59 -2.95
CA LEU A 60 -34.38 8.60 -3.96
C LEU A 60 -33.60 9.87 -3.62
N LYS A 61 -32.60 10.21 -4.45
CA LYS A 61 -31.84 11.46 -4.32
C LYS A 61 -32.74 12.71 -4.45
N HIS A 62 -33.82 12.62 -5.21
CA HIS A 62 -34.83 13.68 -5.37
C HIS A 62 -36.24 13.10 -5.18
N PRO A 63 -36.88 13.28 -3.99
CA PRO A 63 -38.18 12.67 -3.69
C PRO A 63 -39.35 13.12 -4.58
N HIS A 64 -39.19 14.24 -5.30
CA HIS A 64 -40.22 14.80 -6.17
C HIS A 64 -40.21 14.23 -7.59
N ASP A 65 -39.24 13.38 -7.93
CA ASP A 65 -39.17 12.74 -9.24
C ASP A 65 -40.10 11.52 -9.33
N LEU A 66 -41.29 11.75 -9.87
CA LEU A 66 -42.31 10.72 -10.04
C LEU A 66 -41.86 9.58 -10.97
N VAL A 67 -41.02 9.85 -11.98
CA VAL A 67 -40.61 8.82 -12.94
C VAL A 67 -39.71 7.79 -12.28
N ILE A 68 -38.80 8.24 -11.41
CA ILE A 68 -37.92 7.35 -10.64
C ILE A 68 -38.75 6.56 -9.62
N LEU A 69 -39.70 7.20 -8.93
CA LEU A 69 -40.62 6.53 -8.00
C LEU A 69 -41.37 5.38 -8.68
N MET A 70 -41.92 5.62 -9.87
CA MET A 70 -42.67 4.62 -10.65
C MET A 70 -41.82 3.43 -11.14
N ARG A 71 -40.49 3.57 -11.18
CA ARG A 71 -39.54 2.53 -11.64
C ARG A 71 -38.84 1.80 -10.50
N GLN A 72 -39.16 2.12 -9.25
CA GLN A 72 -38.51 1.53 -8.07
C GLN A 72 -38.59 0.00 -8.07
N GLU A 73 -39.77 -0.57 -8.36
CA GLU A 73 -39.95 -2.02 -8.41
C GLU A 73 -39.05 -2.67 -9.46
N THR A 74 -39.03 -2.13 -10.68
CA THR A 74 -38.17 -2.67 -11.76
C THR A 74 -36.69 -2.57 -11.40
N THR A 75 -36.28 -1.50 -10.72
CA THR A 75 -34.90 -1.27 -10.29
C THR A 75 -34.49 -2.27 -9.21
N VAL A 76 -35.36 -2.52 -8.22
CA VAL A 76 -35.11 -3.53 -7.18
C VAL A 76 -35.05 -4.94 -7.77
N ASN A 77 -35.92 -5.26 -8.72
CA ASN A 77 -35.88 -6.56 -9.39
C ASN A 77 -34.59 -6.77 -10.17
N TYR A 78 -34.12 -5.72 -10.86
CA TYR A 78 -32.82 -5.73 -11.52
C TYR A 78 -31.66 -5.93 -10.54
N LEU A 79 -31.64 -5.18 -9.43
CA LEU A 79 -30.59 -5.29 -8.41
C LEU A 79 -30.52 -6.69 -7.79
N LYS A 80 -31.68 -7.32 -7.53
CA LYS A 80 -31.73 -8.71 -7.04
C LYS A 80 -31.14 -9.71 -8.03
N GLU A 81 -31.38 -9.50 -9.32
CA GLU A 81 -30.82 -10.38 -10.35
C GLU A 81 -29.30 -10.16 -10.49
N LEU A 82 -28.86 -8.91 -10.44
CA LEU A 82 -27.44 -8.56 -10.45
C LEU A 82 -26.71 -9.14 -9.23
N GLU A 83 -27.32 -9.10 -8.04
CA GLU A 83 -26.78 -9.71 -6.83
C GLU A 83 -26.54 -11.21 -7.01
N LYS A 84 -27.52 -11.95 -7.56
CA LYS A 84 -27.35 -13.38 -7.85
C LYS A 84 -26.21 -13.64 -8.84
N GLN A 85 -26.14 -12.84 -9.90
CA GLN A 85 -25.07 -12.95 -10.90
C GLN A 85 -23.70 -12.70 -10.29
N LEU A 86 -23.58 -11.66 -9.45
CA LEU A 86 -22.32 -11.32 -8.77
C LEU A 86 -21.92 -12.40 -7.77
N VAL A 87 -22.85 -12.97 -7.01
CA VAL A 87 -22.56 -14.10 -6.10
C VAL A 87 -22.09 -15.33 -6.88
N ALA A 88 -22.77 -15.67 -7.98
CA ALA A 88 -22.37 -16.79 -8.84
C ALA A 88 -20.99 -16.56 -9.47
N GLN A 89 -20.73 -15.35 -9.95
CA GLN A 89 -19.44 -14.97 -10.52
C GLN A 89 -18.34 -14.97 -9.46
N LYS A 90 -18.62 -14.50 -8.24
CA LYS A 90 -17.69 -14.55 -7.13
C LYS A 90 -17.28 -15.99 -6.82
N ILE A 91 -18.24 -16.90 -6.69
CA ILE A 91 -17.97 -18.33 -6.46
C ILE A 91 -17.12 -18.90 -7.60
N HIS A 92 -17.49 -18.59 -8.86
CA HIS A 92 -16.73 -19.04 -10.03
C HIS A 92 -15.29 -18.52 -10.03
N ILE A 93 -15.05 -17.28 -9.61
CA ILE A 93 -13.71 -16.72 -9.46
C ILE A 93 -13.00 -17.44 -8.32
N GLU A 94 -13.58 -17.53 -7.13
CA GLU A 94 -12.95 -18.17 -5.97
C GLU A 94 -12.62 -19.66 -6.21
N GLU A 95 -13.42 -20.38 -7.01
CA GLU A 95 -13.18 -21.78 -7.38
C GLU A 95 -12.09 -21.94 -8.45
N ASN A 96 -11.94 -20.98 -9.37
CA ASN A 96 -10.98 -21.05 -10.48
C ASN A 96 -9.76 -20.15 -10.31
N GLU A 97 -9.73 -19.31 -9.27
CA GLU A 97 -8.57 -18.50 -8.94
C GLU A 97 -7.43 -19.45 -8.57
N ASP A 98 -6.33 -19.34 -9.32
CA ASP A 98 -5.11 -20.08 -9.01
C ASP A 98 -4.61 -19.62 -7.64
N ARG A 99 -4.90 -20.43 -6.62
CA ARG A 99 -4.46 -20.22 -5.23
C ARG A 99 -2.97 -20.49 -5.03
N ASP A 100 -2.18 -20.40 -6.09
CA ASP A 100 -0.75 -20.63 -6.04
C ASP A 100 -0.03 -19.39 -5.49
N THR A 101 -0.32 -19.08 -4.23
CA THR A 101 0.41 -18.09 -3.45
C THR A 101 1.84 -18.54 -3.13
N GLY A 102 2.22 -19.76 -3.55
CA GLY A 102 3.50 -20.40 -3.30
C GLY A 102 4.47 -20.36 -4.48
N LEU A 103 4.07 -19.79 -5.62
CA LEU A 103 4.85 -19.81 -6.86
C LEU A 103 6.26 -19.25 -6.66
N GLU A 104 6.37 -18.09 -6.00
CA GLU A 104 7.65 -17.44 -5.72
C GLU A 104 8.54 -18.30 -4.82
N GLN A 105 7.99 -18.90 -3.76
CA GLN A 105 8.76 -19.75 -2.86
C GLN A 105 9.19 -21.06 -3.52
N ARG A 106 8.40 -21.60 -4.47
CA ARG A 106 8.80 -22.77 -5.27
C ARG A 106 9.88 -22.40 -6.26
N HIS A 107 9.71 -21.29 -6.98
CA HIS A 107 10.70 -20.79 -7.93
C HIS A 107 12.05 -20.53 -7.26
N ASN A 108 12.06 -19.83 -6.11
CA ASN A 108 13.30 -19.58 -5.35
C ASN A 108 13.99 -20.86 -4.82
N LYS A 109 13.26 -21.98 -4.67
CA LYS A 109 13.80 -23.26 -4.20
C LYS A 109 14.19 -24.23 -5.31
N GLU A 110 13.52 -24.16 -6.45
CA GLU A 110 13.69 -25.07 -7.58
C GLU A 110 14.67 -24.51 -8.62
N ASP A 111 14.72 -23.19 -8.77
CA ASP A 111 15.57 -22.54 -9.77
C ASP A 111 17.06 -22.62 -9.38
N PRO A 112 17.92 -23.15 -10.27
CA PRO A 112 19.34 -23.36 -9.96
C PRO A 112 20.09 -22.04 -9.72
N ASP A 113 19.69 -20.94 -10.37
CA ASP A 113 20.32 -19.64 -10.20
C ASP A 113 19.92 -19.02 -8.85
N CYS A 114 18.66 -19.18 -8.43
CA CYS A 114 18.20 -18.78 -7.09
C CYS A 114 18.92 -19.57 -5.96
N ILE A 115 19.05 -20.89 -6.11
CA ILE A 115 19.78 -21.72 -5.13
C ILE A 115 21.24 -21.28 -5.04
N LYS A 116 21.85 -20.95 -6.19
CA LYS A 116 23.23 -20.47 -6.25
C LYS A 116 23.38 -19.07 -5.64
N ALA A 117 22.39 -18.20 -5.83
CA ALA A 117 22.35 -16.84 -5.27
C ALA A 117 22.20 -16.85 -3.74
N LYS A 118 21.58 -17.89 -3.15
CA LYS A 118 21.30 -18.07 -1.70
C LYS A 118 20.41 -17.01 -1.05
N VAL A 119 20.25 -15.85 -1.67
CA VAL A 119 19.39 -14.74 -1.26
C VAL A 119 18.51 -14.30 -2.44
N PRO A 120 17.29 -13.79 -2.19
CA PRO A 120 16.45 -13.21 -3.23
C PRO A 120 17.13 -12.04 -3.92
N LEU A 121 16.81 -11.81 -5.20
CA LEU A 121 17.35 -10.68 -5.97
C LEU A 121 17.05 -9.31 -5.34
N GLY A 122 15.93 -9.16 -4.63
CA GLY A 122 15.59 -7.92 -3.92
C GLY A 122 16.49 -7.64 -2.71
N ASP A 123 17.10 -8.68 -2.15
CA ASP A 123 18.02 -8.59 -1.02
C ASP A 123 19.49 -8.61 -1.47
N LEU A 124 19.74 -8.91 -2.75
CA LEU A 124 21.06 -8.83 -3.36
C LEU A 124 21.37 -7.37 -3.65
N ASP A 125 22.41 -6.84 -3.02
CA ASP A 125 22.92 -5.52 -3.35
C ASP A 125 23.56 -5.55 -4.74
N LEU A 126 22.77 -5.21 -5.77
CA LEU A 126 23.25 -5.08 -7.15
C LEU A 126 24.21 -3.90 -7.33
N TYR A 127 24.38 -3.06 -6.30
CA TYR A 127 25.34 -1.96 -6.26
C TYR A 127 26.65 -2.33 -5.57
N ASP A 128 26.95 -3.64 -5.43
CA ASP A 128 28.24 -4.17 -5.01
C ASP A 128 29.34 -3.64 -5.96
N GLY A 129 29.91 -2.48 -5.62
CA GLY A 129 31.05 -1.88 -6.32
C GLY A 129 30.75 -0.72 -7.27
N THR A 130 30.14 0.37 -6.79
CA THR A 130 30.36 1.70 -7.42
C THR A 130 31.77 2.24 -7.18
N TYR A 131 32.68 1.43 -6.64
CA TYR A 131 34.08 1.78 -6.48
C TYR A 131 34.83 1.63 -7.81
N ILE A 132 35.21 2.76 -8.37
CA ILE A 132 36.07 2.85 -9.55
C ILE A 132 37.46 3.23 -9.06
N THR A 133 38.46 2.38 -9.30
CA THR A 133 39.84 2.68 -8.91
C THR A 133 40.38 3.85 -9.72
N LEU A 134 41.32 4.60 -9.17
CA LEU A 134 41.93 5.74 -9.86
C LEU A 134 42.71 5.30 -11.11
N GLU A 135 43.37 4.12 -11.08
CA GLU A 135 44.12 3.62 -12.24
C GLU A 135 43.22 3.22 -13.40
N SER A 136 41.98 2.82 -13.13
CA SER A 136 41.01 2.55 -14.21
C SER A 136 40.66 3.81 -15.01
N LYS A 137 40.97 4.99 -14.45
CA LYS A 137 40.87 6.30 -15.11
C LYS A 137 42.22 6.87 -15.53
N ASP A 138 43.29 6.05 -15.52
CA ASP A 138 44.65 6.47 -15.85
C ASP A 138 45.18 7.56 -14.89
N ILE A 139 44.78 7.49 -13.62
CA ILE A 139 45.21 8.42 -12.56
C ILE A 139 46.03 7.65 -11.52
N SER A 140 47.30 8.01 -11.38
CA SER A 140 48.22 7.50 -10.35
C SER A 140 48.27 8.48 -9.16
N PRO A 141 47.74 8.12 -7.97
CA PRO A 141 47.91 8.89 -6.75
C PRO A 141 49.33 9.40 -6.44
N GLU A 142 50.38 8.62 -6.76
CA GLU A 142 51.78 8.96 -6.47
C GLU A 142 52.28 10.17 -7.25
N ASP A 143 51.65 10.48 -8.38
CA ASP A 143 52.06 11.62 -9.22
C ASP A 143 51.59 12.96 -8.65
N TYR A 144 50.58 12.95 -7.78
CA TYR A 144 49.93 14.14 -7.24
C TYR A 144 50.16 14.34 -5.75
N ILE A 145 50.64 13.31 -5.05
CA ILE A 145 50.78 13.28 -3.59
C ILE A 145 52.22 12.94 -3.22
N ASP A 146 52.85 13.77 -2.40
CA ASP A 146 54.18 13.50 -1.86
C ASP A 146 54.09 12.63 -0.59
N THR A 147 54.16 11.31 -0.79
CA THR A 147 54.10 10.30 0.27
C THR A 147 55.28 10.31 1.25
N GLU A 148 56.35 11.07 1.01
CA GLU A 148 57.50 11.15 1.91
C GLU A 148 57.46 12.36 2.83
N SER A 149 56.57 13.32 2.53
CA SER A 149 56.42 14.53 3.34
C SER A 149 55.94 14.22 4.78
N PRO A 150 56.44 14.98 5.79
CA PRO A 150 56.04 14.80 7.17
C PRO A 150 54.63 15.36 7.41
N VAL A 151 53.77 14.57 8.05
CA VAL A 151 52.40 14.99 8.41
C VAL A 151 52.41 15.55 9.84
N PRO A 152 51.82 16.72 10.09
CA PRO A 152 51.68 17.27 11.44
C PRO A 152 50.76 16.40 12.30
N PRO A 153 50.87 16.48 13.64
CA PRO A 153 50.04 15.69 14.55
C PRO A 153 48.53 16.00 14.45
N ASP A 154 48.17 17.20 13.98
CA ASP A 154 46.80 17.63 13.71
C ASP A 154 46.61 17.81 12.18
N PRO A 155 46.16 16.78 11.45
CA PRO A 155 46.00 16.85 10.00
C PRO A 155 44.81 17.74 9.60
N GLU A 156 45.05 18.62 8.62
CA GLU A 156 44.00 19.45 8.01
C GLU A 156 43.20 18.69 6.94
N GLN A 157 41.90 19.00 6.82
CA GLN A 157 41.02 18.41 5.81
C GLN A 157 41.09 19.19 4.48
N PRO A 158 41.02 18.50 3.33
CA PRO A 158 40.97 19.15 2.02
C PRO A 158 39.61 19.81 1.78
N ASP A 159 39.61 21.09 1.37
CA ASP A 159 38.40 21.84 0.99
C ASP A 159 38.42 22.17 -0.50
N CYS A 160 37.73 21.35 -1.30
CA CYS A 160 37.68 21.51 -2.75
C CYS A 160 37.00 22.82 -3.20
N THR A 161 36.16 23.43 -2.34
CA THR A 161 35.39 24.64 -2.69
C THR A 161 36.29 25.86 -2.87
N LYS A 162 37.44 25.89 -2.20
CA LYS A 162 38.39 27.01 -2.27
C LYS A 162 39.24 27.00 -3.54
N ILE A 163 39.32 25.85 -4.20
CA ILE A 163 40.30 25.57 -5.26
C ILE A 163 39.62 25.41 -6.62
N LEU A 164 38.42 24.84 -6.64
CA LEU A 164 37.63 24.62 -7.85
C LEU A 164 36.25 25.24 -7.70
N GLU A 165 35.79 25.98 -8.71
CA GLU A 165 34.39 26.38 -8.81
C GLU A 165 33.54 25.14 -9.11
N LEU A 166 32.96 24.57 -8.07
CA LEU A 166 32.08 23.41 -8.20
C LEU A 166 30.72 23.87 -8.78
N PRO A 167 30.23 23.28 -9.89
CA PRO A 167 28.97 23.70 -10.53
C PRO A 167 27.73 23.41 -9.66
N TYR A 168 27.88 22.63 -8.60
CA TYR A 168 26.85 22.35 -7.61
C TYR A 168 27.46 22.30 -6.21
N SER A 169 26.68 22.71 -5.21
CA SER A 169 27.03 22.57 -3.80
C SER A 169 26.35 21.33 -3.24
N ILE A 170 27.05 20.57 -2.38
CA ILE A 170 26.45 19.45 -1.66
C ILE A 170 25.24 19.88 -0.82
N HIS A 171 25.18 21.16 -0.43
CA HIS A 171 24.05 21.76 0.28
C HIS A 171 22.77 21.84 -0.55
N ALA A 172 22.85 21.82 -1.89
CA ALA A 172 21.66 21.76 -2.75
C ALA A 172 20.86 20.45 -2.55
N PHE A 173 21.51 19.41 -2.02
CA PHE A 173 20.92 18.09 -1.80
C PHE A 173 20.38 17.89 -0.37
N GLN A 174 20.24 18.96 0.44
CA GLN A 174 19.68 18.86 1.79
C GLN A 174 18.25 18.29 1.85
N HIS A 175 17.51 18.34 0.73
CA HIS A 175 16.18 17.72 0.61
C HIS A 175 16.24 16.18 0.61
N LEU A 176 17.40 15.60 0.31
CA LEU A 176 17.62 14.16 0.41
C LEU A 176 17.89 13.81 1.87
N ARG A 177 16.99 13.00 2.45
CA ARG A 177 17.07 12.60 3.86
C ARG A 177 18.43 12.01 4.23
N GLY A 178 19.06 11.24 3.34
CA GLY A 178 20.40 10.68 3.56
C GLY A 178 21.52 11.72 3.66
N VAL A 179 21.38 12.86 2.97
CA VAL A 179 22.34 13.98 3.06
C VAL A 179 22.07 14.82 4.32
N GLN A 180 20.79 15.00 4.66
CA GLN A 180 20.37 15.72 5.86
C GLN A 180 20.80 15.02 7.15
N GLU A 181 20.59 13.70 7.22
CA GLU A 181 20.90 12.86 8.38
C GLU A 181 22.28 12.18 8.27
N ARG A 182 23.24 12.78 7.56
CA ARG A 182 24.56 12.18 7.26
C ARG A 182 25.32 11.65 8.49
N VAL A 183 25.15 12.28 9.65
CA VAL A 183 25.79 11.88 10.92
C VAL A 183 25.11 10.70 11.60
N ASN A 184 23.87 10.42 11.22
CA ASN A 184 23.02 9.37 11.79
C ASN A 184 22.69 8.28 10.76
N LEU A 185 23.52 8.16 9.72
CA LEU A 185 23.43 7.06 8.78
C LEU A 185 23.80 5.77 9.52
N SER A 186 22.78 4.98 9.85
CA SER A 186 22.89 3.76 10.65
C SER A 186 23.26 2.52 9.82
N ALA A 187 23.45 2.67 8.52
CA ALA A 187 23.89 1.58 7.65
C ALA A 187 25.41 1.67 7.44
N PRO A 188 26.20 0.64 7.79
CA PRO A 188 27.42 0.40 7.06
C PRO A 188 26.97 -0.06 5.67
N LEU A 189 26.82 0.88 4.73
CA LEU A 189 26.53 0.53 3.33
C LEU A 189 27.65 -0.34 2.75
N LEU A 190 28.83 -0.30 3.37
CA LEU A 190 29.98 -1.12 3.04
C LEU A 190 30.60 -1.68 4.34
N PRO A 191 31.06 -2.94 4.36
CA PRO A 191 31.83 -3.50 5.47
C PRO A 191 33.09 -2.65 5.73
N LYS A 192 33.61 -2.65 6.96
CA LYS A 192 34.84 -1.89 7.28
C LYS A 192 36.05 -2.39 6.47
N GLU A 193 35.95 -3.63 6.00
CA GLU A 193 36.93 -4.34 5.19
C GLU A 193 36.79 -4.02 3.69
N ASP A 194 35.84 -3.17 3.29
CA ASP A 194 35.61 -2.83 1.90
C ASP A 194 36.86 -2.22 1.24
N PRO A 195 37.18 -2.60 -0.01
CA PRO A 195 38.30 -2.03 -0.74
C PRO A 195 38.24 -0.50 -0.84
N VAL A 196 37.07 0.15 -0.83
CA VAL A 196 36.94 1.62 -0.85
C VAL A 196 37.69 2.27 0.31
N PHE A 197 37.56 1.73 1.52
CA PHE A 197 38.20 2.29 2.72
C PHE A 197 39.69 1.97 2.80
N THR A 198 40.11 0.87 2.16
CA THR A 198 41.49 0.38 2.31
C THR A 198 42.36 0.60 1.08
N TYR A 199 41.81 1.01 -0.06
CA TYR A 199 42.57 1.09 -1.30
C TYR A 199 43.67 2.16 -1.24
N LEU A 200 43.32 3.41 -0.90
CA LEU A 200 44.32 4.49 -0.80
C LEU A 200 45.32 4.23 0.32
N SER A 201 44.86 3.73 1.47
CA SER A 201 45.75 3.42 2.61
C SER A 201 46.70 2.26 2.33
N LYS A 202 46.25 1.22 1.61
CA LYS A 202 47.13 0.11 1.16
C LYS A 202 48.15 0.57 0.13
N ARG A 203 47.77 1.44 -0.80
CA ARG A 203 48.62 1.88 -1.91
C ARG A 203 49.68 2.88 -1.44
N LEU A 204 49.27 3.87 -0.65
CA LEU A 204 50.14 4.92 -0.13
C LEU A 204 50.80 4.57 1.22
N GLY A 205 50.37 3.48 1.87
CA GLY A 205 50.98 2.99 3.12
C GLY A 205 50.74 3.88 4.34
N ARG A 206 49.74 4.77 4.31
CA ARG A 206 49.44 5.75 5.37
C ARG A 206 47.97 5.69 5.82
N ASN A 207 47.65 6.30 6.97
CA ASN A 207 46.27 6.41 7.43
C ASN A 207 45.45 7.34 6.51
N ILE A 208 44.13 7.20 6.49
CA ILE A 208 43.22 8.01 5.68
C ILE A 208 43.33 9.50 6.03
N ASP A 209 43.45 9.83 7.31
CA ASP A 209 43.56 11.22 7.76
C ASP A 209 44.87 11.88 7.26
N ASP A 210 45.97 11.13 7.32
CA ASP A 210 47.28 11.56 6.81
C ASP A 210 47.21 11.81 5.29
N ILE A 211 46.61 10.87 4.56
CA ILE A 211 46.41 10.99 3.10
C ILE A 211 45.54 12.21 2.78
N GLY A 212 44.48 12.45 3.56
CA GLY A 212 43.63 13.63 3.43
C GLY A 212 44.40 14.94 3.54
N HIS A 213 45.34 15.00 4.50
CA HIS A 213 46.22 16.16 4.66
C HIS A 213 47.17 16.34 3.46
N LEU A 214 47.76 15.27 2.95
CA LEU A 214 48.64 15.36 1.78
C LEU A 214 47.88 15.80 0.52
N ILE A 215 46.62 15.37 0.38
CA ILE A 215 45.73 15.87 -0.69
C ILE A 215 45.48 17.37 -0.51
N HIS A 216 45.25 17.83 0.71
CA HIS A 216 45.10 19.26 1.00
C HIS A 216 46.34 20.06 0.55
N GLU A 217 47.55 19.61 0.91
CA GLU A 217 48.79 20.26 0.48
C GLU A 217 48.98 20.22 -1.05
N GLY A 218 48.68 19.08 -1.67
CA GLY A 218 48.74 18.92 -3.12
C GLY A 218 47.80 19.89 -3.84
N LEU A 219 46.57 20.04 -3.35
CA LEU A 219 45.60 20.97 -3.92
C LEU A 219 46.01 22.43 -3.74
N GLN A 220 46.64 22.79 -2.61
CA GLN A 220 47.18 24.15 -2.42
C GLN A 220 48.26 24.47 -3.47
N LYS A 221 49.17 23.53 -3.75
CA LYS A 221 50.22 23.70 -4.78
C LYS A 221 49.62 23.97 -6.17
N VAL A 222 48.56 23.25 -6.54
CA VAL A 222 47.87 23.42 -7.83
C VAL A 222 47.11 24.75 -7.91
N SER A 223 46.53 25.23 -6.82
CA SER A 223 45.77 26.49 -6.81
C SER A 223 46.59 27.76 -7.04
N HIS A 224 47.91 27.68 -6.83
CA HIS A 224 48.84 28.80 -6.95
C HIS A 224 49.59 28.86 -8.29
N GLN A 225 49.23 27.98 -9.23
CA GLN A 225 49.84 27.88 -10.56
C GLN A 225 48.85 28.25 -11.66
#